data_AF-A0A968TIW7-F1
#
_entry.id   AF-A0A968TIW7-F1
#
_cell.length_a   1.000
_cell.length_b   1.000
_cell.length_c   1.000
_cell.angle_alpha   90.00
_cell.angle_beta   90.00
_cell.angle_gamma   90.00
#
_symmetry.space_group_name_H-M   'P 1'
#
loop_
_entity.id
_entity.type
_entity.pdbx_description
1 polymer ?
#
loop_
_entity_poly.entity_id
_entity_poly.type
_entity_poly.pdbx_seq_one_letter_code
_entity_poly.pdbx_strand_id
1 'polypeptide(L)'
;MKLWLAEVEKIITEQTGKKIKPIIYTYPRFWIETLCNPIAFGEYPLWIAHYGVTVPRMPNCWSDWTLHQYEGDISHVPGVSGQADLNKFNPIQQNSRARG
;
A
#
# COMPACT_ATOMS: atom_id res chain seq x y z
N MET A 1 2.53 11.51 -14.75
CA MET A 1 2.74 10.06 -14.91
C MET A 1 1.77 9.30 -14.00
N LYS A 2 0.56 9.00 -14.48
CA LYS A 2 -0.49 8.16 -13.84
C LYS A 2 -1.16 7.20 -14.83
N LEU A 3 -0.69 7.17 -16.09
CA LEU A 3 -1.41 6.54 -17.20
C LEU A 3 -1.71 5.07 -16.94
N TRP A 4 -0.76 4.35 -16.33
CA TRP A 4 -0.95 2.96 -15.97
C TRP A 4 -2.05 2.75 -14.92
N LEU A 5 -2.09 3.55 -13.85
CA LEU A 5 -3.16 3.42 -12.83
C LEU A 5 -4.54 3.78 -13.37
N ALA A 6 -4.62 4.76 -14.27
CA ALA A 6 -5.87 5.08 -14.94
C ALA A 6 -6.39 3.91 -15.77
N GLU A 7 -5.51 3.21 -16.49
CA GLU A 7 -5.89 2.02 -17.26
C GLU A 7 -6.28 0.85 -16.34
N VAL A 8 -5.58 0.65 -15.22
CA VAL A 8 -5.95 -0.35 -14.21
C VAL A 8 -7.34 -0.08 -13.65
N GLU A 9 -7.64 1.16 -13.25
CA GLU A 9 -8.97 1.54 -12.74
C GLU A 9 -10.07 1.31 -13.78
N LYS A 10 -9.80 1.65 -15.04
CA LYS A 10 -10.71 1.43 -16.16
C LYS A 10 -11.00 -0.06 -16.34
N ILE A 11 -9.97 -0.89 -16.49
CA ILE A 11 -10.12 -2.34 -16.72
C ILE A 11 -10.86 -3.01 -15.56
N ILE A 12 -10.54 -2.67 -14.31
CA ILE A 12 -11.24 -3.21 -13.14
C ILE A 12 -12.72 -2.82 -13.17
N THR A 13 -13.01 -1.56 -13.52
CA THR A 13 -14.40 -1.09 -13.63
C THR A 13 -15.17 -1.83 -14.72
N GLU A 14 -14.55 -2.03 -15.89
CA GLU A 14 -15.15 -2.77 -17.01
C GLU A 14 -15.42 -4.24 -16.65
N GLN A 15 -14.52 -4.89 -15.92
CA GLN A 15 -14.66 -6.30 -15.56
C GLN A 15 -15.62 -6.55 -14.38
N THR A 16 -15.71 -5.61 -13.44
CA THR A 16 -16.44 -5.83 -12.18
C THR A 16 -17.73 -5.01 -12.05
N GLY A 17 -17.93 -4.01 -12.92
CA GLY A 17 -18.98 -3.01 -12.79
C GLY A 17 -18.81 -2.05 -11.60
N LYS A 18 -17.67 -2.09 -10.91
CA LYS A 18 -17.40 -1.29 -9.70
C LYS A 18 -16.15 -0.43 -9.89
N LYS A 19 -16.23 0.83 -9.46
CA LYS A 19 -15.05 1.70 -9.34
C LYS A 19 -14.26 1.26 -8.12
N ILE A 20 -13.04 0.76 -8.33
CA ILE A 20 -12.15 0.29 -7.28
C ILE A 20 -10.84 1.07 -7.36
N LYS A 21 -10.43 1.69 -6.26
CA LYS A 21 -9.10 2.31 -6.13
C LYS A 21 -8.08 1.24 -5.73
N PRO A 22 -7.06 0.94 -6.56
CA PRO A 22 -6.05 -0.06 -6.21
C PRO A 22 -5.18 0.42 -5.05
N ILE A 23 -4.71 -0.53 -4.23
CA ILE A 23 -3.69 -0.27 -3.21
C ILE A 23 -2.31 -0.26 -3.86
N ILE A 24 -1.44 0.66 -3.45
CA ILE A 24 -0.05 0.74 -3.94
C ILE A 24 0.85 0.06 -2.93
N TYR A 25 1.51 -1.02 -3.34
CA TYR A 25 2.57 -1.68 -2.58
C TYR A 25 3.94 -1.15 -2.99
N THR A 26 4.76 -0.73 -2.02
CA THR A 26 6.11 -0.23 -2.28
C THR A 26 6.99 -0.26 -1.02
N TYR A 27 8.23 0.19 -1.12
CA TYR A 27 9.13 0.42 0.02
C TYR A 27 9.79 1.81 -0.08
N PRO A 28 10.22 2.41 1.05
CA PRO A 28 10.59 3.83 1.09
C PRO A 28 11.69 4.22 0.11
N ARG A 29 12.74 3.41 0.02
CA ARG A 29 13.89 3.68 -0.85
C ARG A 29 13.49 3.73 -2.33
N PHE A 30 12.73 2.76 -2.81
CA PHE A 30 12.26 2.74 -4.19
C PHE A 30 11.39 3.94 -4.51
N TRP A 31 10.42 4.24 -3.65
CA TRP A 31 9.51 5.36 -3.93
C TRP A 31 10.21 6.72 -3.88
N ILE A 32 11.03 6.95 -2.85
CA ILE A 32 11.63 8.27 -2.60
C ILE A 32 12.84 8.48 -3.51
N GLU A 33 13.74 7.51 -3.62
CA GLU A 33 15.01 7.66 -4.33
C GLU A 33 14.89 7.23 -5.79
N THR A 34 14.27 6.08 -6.09
CA THR A 34 14.19 5.57 -7.47
C THR A 34 13.13 6.26 -8.30
N LEU A 35 11.95 6.54 -7.72
CA LEU A 35 10.87 7.24 -8.42
C LEU A 35 10.90 8.77 -8.20
N CYS A 36 11.87 9.29 -7.46
CA CYS A 36 12.00 10.70 -7.10
C CYS A 36 10.78 11.26 -6.33
N ASN A 37 10.20 10.47 -5.43
CA ASN A 37 9.16 10.85 -4.48
C ASN A 37 7.94 11.58 -5.11
N PRO A 38 7.25 10.97 -6.09
CA PRO A 38 6.19 11.65 -6.82
C PRO A 38 4.97 11.89 -5.92
N ILE A 39 4.39 13.09 -6.00
CA ILE A 39 3.32 13.54 -5.07
C ILE A 39 1.90 13.17 -5.51
N ALA A 40 1.72 12.66 -6.73
CA ALA A 40 0.39 12.54 -7.32
C ALA A 40 -0.47 11.38 -6.78
N PHE A 41 0.05 10.55 -5.88
CA PHE A 41 -0.54 9.24 -5.54
C PHE A 41 -1.29 9.18 -4.19
N GLY A 42 -1.47 10.32 -3.51
CA GLY A 42 -2.02 10.35 -2.15
C GLY A 42 -3.46 9.84 -1.98
N GLU A 43 -4.25 9.80 -3.06
CA GLU A 43 -5.61 9.26 -3.04
C GLU A 43 -5.65 7.73 -2.99
N TYR A 44 -4.57 7.06 -3.42
CA TYR A 44 -4.47 5.61 -3.40
C TYR A 44 -4.08 5.14 -1.99
N PRO A 45 -4.70 4.09 -1.43
CA PRO A 45 -4.24 3.52 -0.19
C PRO A 45 -2.82 2.98 -0.34
N LEU A 46 -2.03 3.06 0.73
CA LEU A 46 -0.63 2.67 0.75
C LEU A 46 -0.44 1.38 1.56
N TRP A 47 0.22 0.41 0.94
CA TRP A 47 0.81 -0.74 1.60
C TRP A 47 2.34 -0.60 1.56
N ILE A 48 2.93 -0.20 2.69
CA ILE A 48 4.37 0.08 2.76
C ILE A 48 5.12 -1.12 3.36
N ALA A 49 6.14 -1.61 2.64
CA ALA A 49 7.10 -2.58 3.14
C ALA A 49 8.29 -1.87 3.75
N HIS A 50 8.43 -1.99 5.07
CA HIS A 50 9.54 -1.39 5.80
C HIS A 50 9.82 -2.21 7.06
N TYR A 51 10.81 -3.09 6.97
CA TYR A 51 11.00 -4.12 7.98
C TYR A 51 11.77 -3.61 9.21
N GLY A 52 11.51 -4.23 10.36
CA GLY A 52 12.26 -4.00 11.60
C GLY A 52 12.03 -2.63 12.25
N VAL A 53 11.00 -1.89 11.83
CA VAL A 53 10.65 -0.57 12.38
C VAL A 53 9.23 -0.58 12.93
N THR A 54 8.98 0.22 13.98
CA THR A 54 7.62 0.38 14.52
C THR A 54 6.80 1.36 13.69
N VAL A 55 7.44 2.41 13.16
CA VAL A 55 6.83 3.43 12.31
C VAL A 55 7.57 3.47 10.98
N PRO A 56 6.91 3.19 9.85
CA PRO A 56 7.57 3.22 8.55
C PRO A 56 7.87 4.66 8.11
N ARG A 57 9.05 4.87 7.50
CA ARG A 57 9.34 6.08 6.72
C ARG A 57 8.31 6.24 5.59
N MET A 58 7.60 7.36 5.60
CA MET A 58 6.51 7.64 4.66
C MET A 58 7.00 8.41 3.43
N PRO A 59 6.54 8.05 2.22
CA PRO A 59 6.67 8.92 1.06
C PRO A 59 5.73 10.14 1.14
N ASN A 60 6.10 11.25 0.48
CA ASN A 60 5.47 12.55 0.74
C ASN A 60 4.01 12.67 0.30
N CYS A 61 3.55 11.81 -0.62
CA CYS A 61 2.16 11.83 -1.07
C CYS A 61 1.17 11.22 -0.06
N TRP A 62 1.64 10.51 0.96
CA TRP A 62 0.76 9.89 1.96
C TRP A 62 0.98 10.48 3.34
N SER A 63 -0.11 10.79 4.02
CA SER A 63 -0.09 11.18 5.44
C SER A 63 0.05 9.99 6.37
N ASP A 64 -0.40 8.80 5.96
CA ASP A 64 -0.34 7.57 6.75
C ASP A 64 -0.43 6.34 5.83
N TRP A 65 -0.16 5.15 6.35
CA TRP A 65 -0.26 3.86 5.64
C TRP A 65 -1.57 3.15 5.95
N THR A 66 -2.06 2.34 5.01
CA THR A 66 -3.21 1.43 5.22
C THR A 66 -2.74 0.08 5.73
N LEU A 67 -1.66 -0.44 5.13
CA LEU A 67 -0.97 -1.65 5.56
C LEU A 67 0.52 -1.36 5.72
N HIS A 68 1.12 -1.91 6.77
CA HIS A 68 2.56 -1.89 6.98
C HIS A 68 3.06 -3.33 7.05
N GLN A 69 3.77 -3.76 6.01
CA GLN A 69 4.51 -5.02 6.05
C GLN A 69 5.77 -4.75 6.87
N TYR A 70 5.76 -5.24 8.11
CA TYR A 70 6.78 -4.91 9.12
C TYR A 70 7.84 -6.01 9.24
N GLU A 71 7.53 -7.20 8.73
CA GLU A 71 8.44 -8.34 8.64
C GLU A 71 8.11 -9.15 7.38
N GLY A 72 9.14 -9.73 6.78
CA GLY A 72 9.01 -10.62 5.63
C GLY A 72 9.74 -11.94 5.88
N ASP A 73 9.36 -12.96 5.13
CA ASP A 73 9.98 -14.30 5.16
C ASP A 73 10.01 -14.95 6.57
N ILE A 74 8.98 -14.72 7.38
CA ILE A 74 8.92 -15.25 8.75
C ILE A 74 8.54 -16.73 8.74
N SER A 75 9.42 -17.55 9.30
CA SER A 75 9.19 -18.99 9.49
C SER A 75 8.31 -19.26 10.70
N HIS A 76 7.69 -20.44 10.73
CA HIS A 76 6.90 -20.95 11.87
C HIS A 76 5.67 -20.11 12.24
N VAL A 77 5.06 -19.42 11.28
CA VAL A 77 3.77 -18.75 11.49
C VAL A 77 2.67 -19.82 11.64
N PRO A 78 1.91 -19.85 12.76
CA PRO A 78 0.88 -20.86 12.98
C PRO A 78 -0.14 -20.87 11.84
N GLY A 79 -0.36 -22.06 11.25
CA GLY A 79 -1.29 -22.24 10.13
C GLY A 79 -0.73 -21.91 8.75
N VAL A 80 0.52 -21.46 8.64
CA VAL A 80 1.18 -21.21 7.35
C VAL A 80 2.29 -22.24 7.13
N SER A 81 2.20 -22.98 6.03
CA SER A 81 3.31 -23.81 5.56
C SER A 81 4.35 -22.93 4.89
N GLY A 82 5.61 -23.01 5.32
CA GLY A 82 6.71 -22.21 4.78
C GLY A 82 6.90 -20.88 5.50
N GLN A 83 7.33 -19.86 4.74
CA GLN A 83 7.57 -18.51 5.24
C GLN A 83 6.40 -17.59 4.88
N ALA A 84 6.15 -16.58 5.72
CA ALA A 84 5.07 -15.63 5.52
C ALA A 84 5.52 -14.19 5.76
N ASP A 85 4.84 -13.25 5.10
CA ASP A 85 4.98 -11.83 5.38
C ASP A 85 3.97 -11.37 6.43
N LEU A 86 4.45 -10.60 7.40
CA LEU A 86 3.62 -10.10 8.48
C LEU A 86 3.26 -8.64 8.26
N ASN A 87 1.97 -8.36 8.40
CA ASN A 87 1.39 -7.06 8.10
C ASN A 87 0.61 -6.51 9.30
N LYS A 88 0.70 -5.22 9.53
CA LYS A 88 -0.20 -4.46 10.41
C LYS A 88 -1.21 -3.71 9.55
N PHE A 89 -2.46 -3.68 10.00
CA PHE A 89 -3.52 -2.89 9.39
C PHE A 89 -3.81 -1.65 10.22
N ASN A 90 -3.91 -0.49 9.57
CA ASN A 90 -4.25 0.78 10.20
C ASN A 90 -5.74 1.11 9.98
N PRO A 91 -6.60 0.93 11.01
CA PRO A 91 -8.05 1.14 10.87
C PRO A 91 -8.44 2.61 10.71
N ILE A 92 -7.58 3.57 11.07
CA ILE A 92 -7.89 5.00 11.03
C ILE A 92 -8.12 5.46 9.57
N GLN A 93 -7.46 4.83 8.61
CA GLN A 93 -7.63 5.11 7.18
C GLN A 93 -8.97 4.64 6.58
N GLN A 94 -9.67 3.67 7.18
CA GLN A 94 -10.99 3.27 6.67
C GLN A 94 -12.09 4.26 7.06
N ASN A 95 -12.03 4.78 8.30
CA ASN A 95 -13.05 5.69 8.83
C ASN A 95 -13.00 7.12 8.25
N SER A 96 -11.91 7.49 7.56
CA SER A 96 -11.80 8.75 6.83
C SER A 96 -12.40 8.67 5.42
N ARG A 97 -12.47 7.47 4.80
CA ARG A 97 -13.03 7.26 3.45
C ARG A 97 -14.51 6.92 3.44
N ALA A 98 -15.07 6.42 4.55
CA ALA A 98 -16.49 6.10 4.68
C ALA A 98 -17.40 7.33 4.95
N ARG A 99 -16.82 8.55 5.03
CA ARG A 99 -17.52 9.80 5.37
C ARG A 99 -17.47 10.87 4.28
N GLY A 100 -17.11 10.50 3.04
CA GLY A 100 -17.04 11.39 1.88
C GLY A 100 -17.98 10.97 0.77
#